data_AF-A0A9E2QWH4-F1
#
_entry.id   AF-A0A9E2QWH4-F1
#
_cell.length_a   1.000
_cell.length_b   1.000
_cell.length_c   1.000
_cell.angle_alpha   90.00
_cell.angle_beta   90.00
_cell.angle_gamma   90.00
#
_symmetry.space_group_name_H-M   'P 1'
#
loop_
_entity.id
_entity.type
_entity.pdbx_description
1 polymer ?
#
loop_
_entity_poly.entity_id
_entity_poly.type
_entity_poly.pdbx_seq_one_letter_code
_entity_poly.pdbx_strand_id
1 'polypeptide(L)'
;MDRLHALTGILAMLALSWAIGERRRAIVWRPVWAGLTLALVLAALLRWLPGMGTVLAQLNRALDALQSATAAGTAMVFGYLGGAPLPFPASGPGSSFVLAAQALPLVLVVSALSALLFHWGLMGRLVGGFAWLLERTLGIGGAAGMSAAANVFVGMVEAPVVVRPWLAAMSRGELFIVMNCGMATVAGTVLVLYASLLKPVLPDALGHLLAASVIAIPVAIAVAALMVPGERGADRTRLAPPREDDSTIGAIARGTAEGMQQLLNIVAMLVVFVALVALVNAALGLLPAVAGAPLSAERILGVLFAPLAWLTGVPWAEAATAGQLLGKKTVLNEFLAYADLAALPADALSPRSRLLMTYALAGFANFGSLGIMVGGLTPMLPAQRRAEFGRLALLSVPAGLLSTCITAAIVGIVF
;
A
#
# COMPACT_ATOMS: atom_id res chain seq x y z
N MET A 1 22.79 18.55 -1.41
CA MET A 1 21.97 18.94 -0.25
C MET A 1 20.77 18.02 -0.07
N ASP A 2 20.16 17.54 -1.16
CA ASP A 2 18.95 16.69 -1.13
C ASP A 2 19.09 15.37 -0.36
N ARG A 3 20.26 14.71 -0.42
CA ARG A 3 20.52 13.48 0.35
C ARG A 3 20.57 13.73 1.87
N LEU A 4 21.15 14.85 2.28
CA LEU A 4 21.19 15.25 3.69
C LEU A 4 19.78 15.59 4.18
N HIS A 5 19.00 16.28 3.36
CA HIS A 5 17.60 16.58 3.65
C HIS A 5 16.78 15.29 3.86
N ALA A 6 16.87 14.33 2.93
CA ALA A 6 16.18 13.04 3.06
C ALA A 6 16.63 12.25 4.31
N LEU A 7 17.93 12.28 4.65
CA LEU A 7 18.43 11.64 5.88
C LEU A 7 17.87 12.29 7.15
N THR A 8 17.86 13.62 7.22
CA THR A 8 17.23 14.34 8.35
C THR A 8 15.74 14.07 8.43
N GLY A 9 15.09 13.92 7.28
CA GLY A 9 13.69 13.54 7.14
C GLY A 9 13.39 12.18 7.75
N ILE A 10 14.19 11.16 7.42
CA ILE A 10 14.09 9.81 8.00
C ILE A 10 14.22 9.89 9.53
N LEU A 11 15.24 10.58 10.04
CA LEU A 11 15.45 10.70 11.49
C LEU A 11 14.27 11.41 12.19
N ALA A 12 13.74 12.48 11.60
CA ALA A 12 12.58 13.19 12.14
C ALA A 12 11.32 12.33 12.12
N MET A 13 11.06 11.57 11.05
CA MET A 13 9.93 10.66 10.97
C MET A 13 10.05 9.48 11.93
N LEU A 14 11.25 8.94 12.15
CA LEU A 14 11.50 7.91 13.17
C LEU A 14 11.31 8.47 14.59
N ALA A 15 11.74 9.71 14.84
CA ALA A 15 11.49 10.39 16.10
C ALA A 15 9.99 10.62 16.33
N LEU A 16 9.24 10.94 15.27
CA LEU A 16 7.78 11.05 15.31
C LEU A 16 7.12 9.69 15.58
N SER A 17 7.57 8.61 14.93
CA SER A 17 7.14 7.24 15.25
C SER A 17 7.40 6.90 16.71
N TRP A 18 8.58 7.21 17.24
CA TRP A 18 8.92 7.00 18.65
C TRP A 18 8.07 7.85 19.62
N ALA A 19 7.72 9.08 19.21
CA ALA A 19 6.90 9.99 20.02
C ALA A 19 5.45 9.51 20.12
N ILE A 20 4.87 9.04 19.02
CA ILE A 20 3.50 8.47 18.96
C ILE A 20 3.44 7.08 19.62
N GLY A 21 4.57 6.35 19.59
CA GLY A 21 4.69 5.00 20.10
C GLY A 21 4.52 4.82 21.61
N GLU A 22 4.27 3.57 22.00
CA GLU A 22 4.10 3.10 23.37
C GLU A 22 5.39 2.43 23.90
N ARG A 23 5.51 2.26 25.22
CA ARG A 23 6.56 1.45 25.90
C ARG A 23 7.99 1.69 25.38
N ARG A 24 8.41 2.96 25.29
CA ARG A 24 9.71 3.40 24.73
C ARG A 24 10.97 2.73 25.30
N ARG A 25 10.91 2.17 26.51
CA ARG A 25 12.02 1.44 27.15
C ARG A 25 12.16 -0.03 26.68
N ALA A 26 11.13 -0.58 26.05
CA ALA A 26 11.09 -1.96 25.59
C ALA A 26 11.53 -2.14 24.12
N ILE A 27 11.95 -1.07 23.45
CA ILE A 27 12.31 -1.07 22.02
C ILE A 27 13.46 -2.05 21.77
N VAL A 28 13.22 -2.98 20.84
CA VAL A 28 14.27 -3.84 20.29
C VAL A 28 14.84 -3.13 19.07
N TRP A 29 16.08 -2.66 19.18
CA TRP A 29 16.70 -1.83 18.14
C TRP A 29 17.16 -2.59 16.90
N ARG A 30 17.31 -3.93 16.99
CA ARG A 30 17.74 -4.74 15.84
C ARG A 30 16.78 -4.61 14.65
N PRO A 31 15.46 -4.86 14.77
CA PRO A 31 14.52 -4.64 13.66
C PRO A 31 14.53 -3.22 13.11
N VAL A 32 14.77 -2.20 13.96
CA VAL A 32 14.79 -0.80 13.55
C VAL A 32 15.97 -0.53 12.60
N TRP A 33 17.20 -0.76 13.07
CA TRP A 33 18.39 -0.49 12.27
C TRP A 33 18.57 -1.47 11.12
N ALA A 34 18.29 -2.76 11.33
CA ALA A 34 18.35 -3.76 10.28
C ALA A 34 17.29 -3.52 9.20
N GLY A 35 16.09 -3.07 9.58
CA GLY A 35 15.03 -2.73 8.63
C GLY A 35 15.39 -1.54 7.75
N LEU A 36 15.87 -0.44 8.35
CA LEU A 36 16.33 0.72 7.59
C LEU A 36 17.51 0.39 6.67
N THR A 37 18.46 -0.40 7.17
CA THR A 37 19.63 -0.83 6.38
C THR A 37 19.20 -1.73 5.23
N LEU A 38 18.32 -2.70 5.48
CA LEU A 38 17.81 -3.59 4.44
C LEU A 38 17.00 -2.81 3.39
N ALA A 39 16.16 -1.87 3.80
CA ALA A 39 15.40 -1.00 2.90
C ALA A 39 16.33 -0.19 1.98
N LEU A 40 17.40 0.40 2.55
CA LEU A 40 18.41 1.13 1.77
C LEU A 40 19.16 0.22 0.79
N VAL A 41 19.56 -0.97 1.24
CA VAL A 41 20.22 -1.97 0.39
C VAL A 41 19.30 -2.42 -0.74
N LEU A 42 18.03 -2.71 -0.46
CA LEU A 42 17.04 -3.10 -1.47
C LEU A 42 16.81 -1.98 -2.49
N ALA A 43 16.69 -0.72 -2.03
CA ALA A 43 16.55 0.43 -2.91
C ALA A 43 17.79 0.61 -3.81
N ALA A 44 19.00 0.50 -3.25
CA ALA A 44 20.25 0.59 -3.99
C ALA A 44 20.42 -0.56 -4.99
N LEU A 45 20.09 -1.79 -4.59
CA LEU A 45 20.09 -2.95 -5.47
C LEU A 45 19.13 -2.75 -6.64
N LEU A 46 17.91 -2.27 -6.39
CA LEU A 46 16.94 -2.01 -7.45
C LEU A 46 17.39 -0.89 -8.41
N ARG A 47 18.14 0.12 -7.92
CA ARG A 47 18.70 1.17 -8.79
C ARG A 47 19.90 0.68 -9.61
N TRP A 48 20.78 -0.13 -9.02
CA TRP A 48 22.10 -0.43 -9.59
C TRP A 48 22.25 -1.84 -10.15
N LEU A 49 21.22 -2.71 -10.06
CA LEU A 49 21.29 -4.01 -10.70
C LEU A 49 21.32 -3.86 -12.24
N PRO A 50 22.38 -4.31 -12.92
CA PRO A 50 22.37 -4.39 -14.37
C PRO A 50 21.24 -5.31 -14.82
N GLY A 51 20.46 -4.89 -15.82
CA GLY A 51 19.29 -5.63 -16.32
C GLY A 51 17.96 -5.35 -15.62
N MET A 52 17.94 -4.55 -14.54
CA MET A 52 16.68 -4.17 -13.89
C MET A 52 15.74 -3.45 -14.87
N GLY A 53 16.24 -2.52 -15.69
CA GLY A 53 15.44 -1.87 -16.73
C GLY A 53 14.79 -2.85 -17.72
N THR A 54 15.48 -3.96 -18.04
CA THR A 54 14.94 -5.01 -18.91
C THR A 54 13.83 -5.80 -18.22
N VAL A 55 14.01 -6.13 -16.94
CA VAL A 55 12.98 -6.76 -16.10
C VAL A 55 11.76 -5.85 -15.98
N LEU A 56 11.95 -4.56 -15.71
CA LEU A 56 10.87 -3.58 -15.64
C LEU A 56 10.11 -3.46 -16.96
N ALA A 57 10.82 -3.42 -18.09
CA ALA A 57 10.19 -3.41 -19.41
C ALA A 57 9.38 -4.69 -19.69
N GLN A 58 9.84 -5.86 -19.23
CA GLN A 58 9.08 -7.12 -19.33
C GLN A 58 7.83 -7.09 -18.46
N LEU A 59 7.93 -6.56 -17.23
CA LEU A 59 6.80 -6.41 -16.33
C LEU A 59 5.76 -5.43 -16.89
N ASN A 60 6.19 -4.32 -17.50
CA ASN A 60 5.29 -3.38 -18.18
C ASN A 60 4.54 -4.04 -19.36
N ARG A 61 5.21 -4.89 -20.14
CA ARG A 61 4.56 -5.68 -21.20
C ARG A 61 3.56 -6.69 -20.65
N ALA A 62 3.90 -7.37 -19.55
CA ALA A 62 2.99 -8.28 -18.88
C ALA A 62 1.75 -7.56 -18.34
N LEU A 63 1.93 -6.35 -17.79
CA LEU A 63 0.87 -5.46 -17.36
C LEU A 63 -0.06 -5.06 -18.51
N ASP A 64 0.49 -4.66 -19.66
CA ASP A 64 -0.29 -4.29 -20.83
C ASP A 64 -1.10 -5.49 -21.37
N ALA A 65 -0.50 -6.69 -21.40
CA ALA A 65 -1.19 -7.92 -21.76
C ALA A 65 -2.34 -8.25 -20.78
N LEU A 66 -2.11 -8.06 -19.48
CA LEU A 66 -3.11 -8.31 -18.45
C LEU A 66 -4.29 -7.33 -18.53
N GLN A 67 -4.00 -6.04 -18.79
CA GLN A 67 -5.04 -5.04 -19.02
C GLN A 67 -5.86 -5.35 -20.28
N SER A 68 -5.20 -5.74 -21.37
CA SER A 68 -5.88 -6.13 -22.60
C SER A 68 -6.77 -7.37 -22.41
N ALA A 69 -6.28 -8.39 -21.70
CA ALA A 69 -7.06 -9.59 -21.39
C ALA A 69 -8.26 -9.27 -20.48
N THR A 70 -8.07 -8.40 -19.49
CA THR A 70 -9.15 -7.94 -18.61
C THR A 70 -10.19 -7.16 -19.40
N ALA A 71 -9.77 -6.25 -20.29
CA ALA A 71 -10.65 -5.46 -21.14
C ALA A 71 -11.51 -6.34 -22.06
N ALA A 72 -10.96 -7.43 -22.58
CA ALA A 72 -11.74 -8.40 -23.36
C ALA A 72 -12.84 -9.06 -22.50
N GLY A 73 -12.53 -9.42 -21.26
CA GLY A 73 -13.51 -9.97 -20.31
C GLY A 73 -14.59 -8.96 -19.92
N THR A 74 -14.21 -7.72 -19.59
CA THR A 74 -15.17 -6.68 -19.21
C THR A 74 -16.03 -6.24 -20.38
N ALA A 75 -15.47 -6.14 -21.59
CA ALA A 75 -16.23 -5.84 -22.80
C ALA A 75 -17.27 -6.93 -23.12
N MET A 76 -16.96 -8.20 -22.86
CA MET A 76 -17.91 -9.30 -23.02
C MET A 76 -19.05 -9.24 -21.99
N VAL A 77 -18.74 -9.00 -20.71
CA VAL A 77 -19.73 -9.02 -19.62
C VAL A 77 -20.57 -7.74 -19.55
N PHE A 78 -19.94 -6.58 -19.73
CA PHE A 78 -20.57 -5.26 -19.52
C PHE A 78 -20.78 -4.47 -20.82
N GLY A 79 -20.42 -5.03 -21.98
CA GLY A 79 -20.56 -4.35 -23.27
C GLY A 79 -19.79 -3.02 -23.31
N TYR A 80 -20.44 -1.97 -23.80
CA TYR A 80 -19.81 -0.65 -23.93
C TYR A 80 -19.41 -0.04 -22.57
N LEU A 81 -20.10 -0.39 -21.48
CA LEU A 81 -19.72 0.04 -20.13
C LEU A 81 -18.38 -0.56 -19.70
N GLY A 82 -18.07 -1.77 -20.18
CA GLY A 82 -16.82 -2.48 -19.93
C GLY A 82 -15.70 -2.21 -20.93
N GLY A 83 -15.87 -1.22 -21.83
CA GLY A 83 -14.86 -0.81 -22.80
C GLY A 83 -15.09 -1.30 -24.24
N ALA A 84 -16.23 -1.95 -24.53
CA ALA A 84 -16.60 -2.23 -25.93
C ALA A 84 -16.92 -0.92 -26.70
N PRO A 85 -16.96 -0.95 -28.05
CA PRO A 85 -17.30 0.23 -28.85
C PRO A 85 -18.59 0.91 -28.40
N LEU A 86 -18.56 2.24 -28.31
CA LEU A 86 -19.71 3.02 -27.90
C LEU A 86 -20.81 2.97 -28.96
N PRO A 87 -22.08 2.77 -28.57
CA PRO A 87 -23.21 2.84 -29.50
C PRO A 87 -23.59 4.28 -29.87
N PHE A 88 -22.88 5.28 -29.34
CA PHE A 88 -23.12 6.72 -29.54
C PHE A 88 -21.79 7.49 -29.61
N PRO A 89 -21.77 8.69 -30.22
CA PRO A 89 -20.57 9.53 -30.24
C PRO A 89 -20.18 9.98 -28.84
N ALA A 90 -18.88 9.92 -28.52
CA ALA A 90 -18.37 10.35 -27.22
C ALA A 90 -18.47 11.88 -27.07
N SER A 91 -19.01 12.34 -25.95
CA SER A 91 -19.21 13.77 -25.64
C SER A 91 -17.91 14.50 -25.25
N GLY A 92 -16.80 13.77 -25.06
CA GLY A 92 -15.48 14.33 -24.76
C GLY A 92 -14.49 13.28 -24.25
N PRO A 93 -13.22 13.65 -24.04
CA PRO A 93 -12.22 12.76 -23.45
C PRO A 93 -12.68 12.25 -22.08
N GLY A 94 -12.69 10.93 -21.89
CA GLY A 94 -13.07 10.30 -20.62
C GLY A 94 -14.57 10.17 -20.34
N SER A 95 -15.46 10.67 -21.21
CA SER A 95 -16.92 10.59 -20.99
C SER A 95 -17.49 9.18 -20.99
N SER A 96 -16.70 8.19 -21.43
CA SER A 96 -17.06 6.78 -21.53
C SER A 96 -16.39 5.88 -20.48
N PHE A 97 -15.51 6.44 -19.64
CA PHE A 97 -14.76 5.64 -18.68
C PHE A 97 -15.59 5.36 -17.43
N VAL A 98 -15.90 4.09 -17.19
CA VAL A 98 -16.61 3.63 -16.00
C VAL A 98 -15.64 2.86 -15.11
N LEU A 99 -15.15 3.51 -14.04
CA LEU A 99 -14.16 2.95 -13.13
C LEU A 99 -14.49 1.52 -12.68
N ALA A 100 -15.73 1.30 -12.22
CA ALA A 100 -16.17 0.01 -11.68
C ALA A 100 -16.28 -1.11 -12.74
N ALA A 101 -16.46 -0.76 -14.02
CA ALA A 101 -16.65 -1.73 -15.09
C ALA A 101 -15.40 -1.91 -15.97
N GLN A 102 -14.45 -0.97 -15.98
CA GLN A 102 -13.27 -1.01 -16.85
C GLN A 102 -11.96 -1.20 -16.09
N ALA A 103 -11.79 -0.55 -14.95
CA ALA A 103 -10.51 -0.54 -14.23
C ALA A 103 -10.50 -1.52 -13.06
N LEU A 104 -11.53 -1.51 -12.21
CA LEU A 104 -11.58 -2.36 -11.02
C LEU A 104 -11.67 -3.87 -11.29
N PRO A 105 -12.30 -4.37 -12.38
CA PRO A 105 -12.35 -5.81 -12.66
C PRO A 105 -10.97 -6.47 -12.87
N LEU A 106 -9.92 -5.68 -13.10
CA LEU A 106 -8.53 -6.15 -13.11
C LEU A 106 -8.16 -6.90 -11.82
N VAL A 107 -8.74 -6.50 -10.69
CA VAL A 107 -8.57 -7.18 -9.39
C VAL A 107 -9.03 -8.64 -9.49
N LEU A 108 -10.12 -8.95 -10.20
CA LEU A 108 -10.61 -10.33 -10.36
C LEU A 108 -9.56 -11.22 -11.04
N VAL A 109 -9.00 -10.71 -12.14
CA VAL A 109 -8.03 -11.44 -12.96
C VAL A 109 -6.73 -11.62 -12.18
N VAL A 110 -6.25 -10.57 -11.50
CA VAL A 110 -5.03 -10.68 -10.69
C VAL A 110 -5.21 -11.62 -9.50
N SER A 111 -6.38 -11.64 -8.84
CA SER A 111 -6.66 -12.58 -7.75
C SER A 111 -6.70 -14.03 -8.23
N ALA A 112 -7.34 -14.30 -9.38
CA ALA A 112 -7.35 -15.62 -10.01
C ALA A 112 -5.93 -16.09 -10.39
N LEU A 113 -5.12 -15.21 -10.98
CA LEU A 113 -3.72 -15.50 -11.31
C LEU A 113 -2.87 -15.72 -10.06
N SER A 114 -3.07 -14.92 -9.01
CA SER A 114 -2.33 -15.06 -7.75
C SER A 114 -2.61 -16.43 -7.13
N ALA A 115 -3.89 -16.81 -7.01
CA ALA A 115 -4.29 -18.12 -6.50
C ALA A 115 -3.70 -19.27 -7.33
N LEU A 116 -3.71 -19.15 -8.67
CA LEU A 116 -3.07 -20.11 -9.57
C LEU A 116 -1.56 -20.27 -9.30
N LEU A 117 -0.84 -19.16 -9.13
CA LEU A 117 0.60 -19.16 -8.85
C LEU A 117 0.92 -19.70 -7.44
N PHE A 118 0.00 -19.55 -6.48
CA PHE A 118 0.08 -20.21 -5.18
C PHE A 118 -0.14 -21.72 -5.29
N HIS A 119 -1.12 -22.17 -6.07
CA HIS A 119 -1.37 -23.60 -6.33
C HIS A 119 -0.15 -24.29 -6.97
N TRP A 120 0.48 -23.65 -7.95
CA TRP A 120 1.75 -24.12 -8.55
C TRP A 120 2.97 -24.00 -7.63
N GLY A 121 2.80 -23.33 -6.48
CA GLY A 121 3.83 -23.17 -5.46
C GLY A 121 4.92 -22.15 -5.82
N LEU A 122 4.74 -21.33 -6.87
CA LEU A 122 5.69 -20.27 -7.20
C LEU A 122 5.66 -19.18 -6.12
N MET A 123 4.46 -18.70 -5.77
CA MET A 123 4.29 -17.66 -4.75
C MET A 123 4.73 -18.14 -3.37
N GLY A 124 4.43 -19.39 -3.01
CA GLY A 124 4.88 -19.97 -1.75
C GLY A 124 6.41 -19.95 -1.59
N ARG A 125 7.16 -20.21 -2.66
CA ARG A 125 8.63 -20.14 -2.66
C ARG A 125 9.14 -18.71 -2.53
N LEU A 126 8.51 -17.75 -3.22
CA LEU A 126 8.87 -16.33 -3.14
C LEU A 126 8.61 -15.77 -1.74
N VAL A 127 7.42 -16.03 -1.18
CA VAL A 127 7.05 -15.64 0.19
C VAL A 127 7.99 -16.28 1.21
N GLY A 128 8.26 -17.58 1.10
CA GLY A 128 9.17 -18.29 2.00
C GLY A 128 10.60 -17.77 1.93
N GLY A 129 11.11 -17.44 0.74
CA GLY A 129 12.43 -16.84 0.55
C GLY A 129 12.53 -15.44 1.16
N PHE A 130 11.50 -14.62 0.98
CA PHE A 130 11.47 -13.28 1.58
C PHE A 130 11.26 -13.34 3.10
N ALA A 131 10.43 -14.25 3.62
CA ALA A 131 10.29 -14.49 5.05
C ALA A 131 11.62 -14.92 5.69
N TRP A 132 12.37 -15.80 5.02
CA TRP A 132 13.71 -16.18 5.46
C TRP A 132 14.67 -14.98 5.50
N LEU A 133 14.61 -14.09 4.50
CA LEU A 133 15.41 -12.86 4.49
C LEU A 133 15.08 -11.97 5.69
N LEU A 134 13.79 -11.76 5.98
CA LEU A 134 13.33 -10.97 7.13
C LEU A 134 13.75 -11.60 8.47
N GLU A 135 13.63 -12.92 8.60
CA GLU A 135 14.07 -13.66 9.79
C GLU A 135 15.58 -13.51 10.00
N ARG A 136 16.37 -13.67 8.94
CA ARG A 136 17.83 -13.62 9.05
C ARG A 136 18.34 -12.22 9.39
N THR A 137 17.75 -11.19 8.79
CA THR A 137 18.20 -9.80 8.94
C THR A 137 17.56 -9.13 10.16
N LEU A 138 16.25 -8.92 10.15
CA LEU A 138 15.51 -8.20 11.20
C LEU A 138 15.28 -9.04 12.46
N GLY A 139 15.36 -10.38 12.35
CA GLY A 139 15.02 -11.28 13.46
C GLY A 139 13.51 -11.45 13.65
N ILE A 140 12.71 -11.11 12.63
CA ILE A 140 11.25 -11.28 12.61
C ILE A 140 10.93 -12.56 11.84
N GLY A 141 10.73 -13.65 12.57
CA GLY A 141 10.37 -14.97 12.02
C GLY A 141 8.92 -15.36 12.32
N GLY A 142 8.62 -16.65 12.24
CA GLY A 142 7.32 -17.20 12.60
C GLY A 142 6.16 -16.62 11.80
N ALA A 143 5.01 -16.48 12.44
CA ALA A 143 3.78 -16.00 11.82
C ALA A 143 3.85 -14.54 11.38
N ALA A 144 4.50 -13.66 12.16
CA ALA A 144 4.63 -12.25 11.80
C ALA A 144 5.53 -12.06 10.57
N GLY A 145 6.67 -12.75 10.51
CA GLY A 145 7.57 -12.70 9.36
C GLY A 145 6.94 -13.28 8.08
N MET A 146 6.22 -14.39 8.19
CA MET A 146 5.49 -14.98 7.06
C MET A 146 4.38 -14.08 6.54
N SER A 147 3.60 -13.47 7.44
CA SER A 147 2.54 -12.53 7.04
C SER A 147 3.11 -11.27 6.41
N ALA A 148 4.15 -10.67 7.01
CA ALA A 148 4.85 -9.52 6.43
C ALA A 148 5.42 -9.84 5.04
N ALA A 149 5.96 -11.04 4.85
CA ALA A 149 6.49 -11.45 3.55
C ALA A 149 5.40 -11.72 2.50
N ALA A 150 4.28 -12.33 2.91
CA ALA A 150 3.14 -12.53 2.04
C ALA A 150 2.56 -11.20 1.57
N ASN A 151 2.55 -10.19 2.45
CA ASN A 151 1.97 -8.87 2.21
C ASN A 151 2.72 -8.01 1.15
N VAL A 152 3.87 -8.48 0.65
CA VAL A 152 4.49 -7.92 -0.57
C VAL A 152 3.64 -8.20 -1.81
N PHE A 153 2.95 -9.34 -1.82
CA PHE A 153 2.28 -9.88 -3.00
C PHE A 153 0.77 -9.91 -2.84
N VAL A 154 0.30 -10.32 -1.66
CA VAL A 154 -1.12 -10.34 -1.31
C VAL A 154 -1.48 -9.13 -0.46
N GLY A 155 -2.78 -8.80 -0.38
CA GLY A 155 -3.25 -7.62 0.34
C GLY A 155 -3.28 -7.78 1.86
N MET A 156 -3.67 -6.68 2.51
CA MET A 156 -3.63 -6.52 3.96
C MET A 156 -4.53 -7.48 4.75
N VAL A 157 -5.57 -8.04 4.13
CA VAL A 157 -6.50 -9.00 4.77
C VAL A 157 -6.14 -10.43 4.39
N GLU A 158 -5.59 -10.62 3.20
CA GLU A 158 -5.20 -11.91 2.64
C GLU A 158 -3.87 -12.41 3.24
N ALA A 159 -2.90 -11.51 3.46
CA ALA A 159 -1.61 -11.89 4.05
C ALA A 159 -1.74 -12.51 5.45
N PRO A 160 -2.61 -11.99 6.35
CA PRO A 160 -2.84 -12.61 7.65
C PRO A 160 -3.59 -13.94 7.59
N VAL A 161 -4.36 -14.23 6.53
CA VAL A 161 -5.07 -15.52 6.36
C VAL A 161 -4.08 -16.68 6.31
N VAL A 162 -2.93 -16.48 5.65
CA VAL A 162 -1.83 -17.46 5.56
C VAL A 162 -1.35 -17.92 6.94
N VAL A 163 -1.52 -17.06 7.96
CA VAL A 163 -1.09 -17.31 9.34
C VAL A 163 -2.26 -17.30 10.33
N ARG A 164 -3.50 -17.47 9.85
CA ARG A 164 -4.74 -17.37 10.64
C ARG A 164 -4.70 -18.17 11.96
N PRO A 165 -4.21 -19.43 12.01
CA PRO A 165 -4.14 -20.19 13.26
C PRO A 165 -3.30 -19.53 14.36
N TRP A 166 -2.31 -18.73 13.97
CA TRP A 166 -1.35 -18.11 14.88
C TRP A 166 -1.69 -16.66 15.25
N LEU A 167 -2.61 -16.00 14.54
CA LEU A 167 -3.04 -14.62 14.84
C LEU A 167 -3.49 -14.47 16.30
N ALA A 168 -4.20 -15.47 16.83
CA ALA A 168 -4.66 -15.48 18.21
C ALA A 168 -3.51 -15.51 19.23
N ALA A 169 -2.39 -16.18 18.89
CA ALA A 169 -1.23 -16.36 19.75
C ALA A 169 -0.16 -15.27 19.59
N MET A 170 -0.23 -14.46 18.53
CA MET A 170 0.72 -13.36 18.31
C MET A 170 0.74 -12.37 19.47
N SER A 171 1.95 -11.98 19.88
CA SER A 171 2.14 -10.86 20.78
C SER A 171 1.57 -9.55 20.21
N ARG A 172 1.35 -8.56 21.07
CA ARG A 172 0.87 -7.23 20.67
C ARG A 172 1.75 -6.59 19.59
N GLY A 173 3.07 -6.72 19.70
CA GLY A 173 4.01 -6.16 18.72
C GLY A 173 4.04 -6.91 17.39
N GLU A 174 3.90 -8.25 17.41
CA GLU A 174 3.79 -9.05 16.18
C GLU A 174 2.50 -8.73 15.42
N LEU A 175 1.38 -8.62 16.14
CA LEU A 175 0.12 -8.19 15.55
C LEU A 175 0.25 -6.79 14.93
N PHE A 176 0.90 -5.86 15.62
CA PHE A 176 1.13 -4.52 15.08
C PHE A 176 2.08 -4.51 13.87
N ILE A 177 3.09 -5.38 13.81
CA ILE A 177 3.92 -5.56 12.61
C ILE A 177 3.06 -5.99 11.43
N VAL A 178 2.19 -6.99 11.61
CA VAL A 178 1.30 -7.47 10.55
C VAL A 178 0.40 -6.36 10.05
N MET A 179 -0.21 -5.60 10.97
CA MET A 179 -1.09 -4.48 10.64
C MET A 179 -0.33 -3.36 9.93
N ASN A 180 0.84 -2.96 10.44
CA ASN A 180 1.62 -1.88 9.84
C ASN A 180 2.17 -2.26 8.46
N CYS A 181 2.61 -3.50 8.26
CA CYS A 181 2.98 -4.00 6.93
C CYS A 181 1.80 -3.84 5.97
N GLY A 182 0.59 -4.27 6.38
CA GLY A 182 -0.64 -4.09 5.61
C GLY A 182 -0.94 -2.64 5.23
N MET A 183 -0.73 -1.69 6.15
CA MET A 183 -0.94 -0.27 5.89
C MET A 183 0.18 0.37 5.06
N ALA A 184 1.39 -0.17 5.11
CA ALA A 184 2.56 0.39 4.47
C ALA A 184 2.80 -0.12 3.04
N THR A 185 2.06 -1.13 2.58
CA THR A 185 2.18 -1.67 1.22
C THR A 185 0.86 -1.60 0.47
N VAL A 186 0.94 -1.89 -0.83
CA VAL A 186 -0.23 -2.12 -1.69
C VAL A 186 -0.26 -3.58 -2.12
N ALA A 187 -1.46 -4.13 -2.27
CA ALA A 187 -1.66 -5.48 -2.79
C ALA A 187 -1.22 -5.56 -4.26
N GLY A 188 -0.68 -6.70 -4.68
CA GLY A 188 -0.35 -6.93 -6.10
C GLY A 188 -1.57 -6.76 -7.03
N THR A 189 -2.77 -7.04 -6.53
CA THR A 189 -4.04 -6.92 -7.27
C THR A 189 -4.38 -5.50 -7.70
N VAL A 190 -4.05 -4.50 -6.90
CA VAL A 190 -4.32 -3.08 -7.20
C VAL A 190 -3.07 -2.32 -7.70
N LEU A 191 -1.87 -2.87 -7.46
CA LEU A 191 -0.62 -2.27 -7.92
C LEU A 191 -0.60 -2.07 -9.43
N VAL A 192 -1.09 -3.07 -10.16
CA VAL A 192 -1.26 -3.08 -11.63
C VAL A 192 -2.20 -1.94 -12.08
N LEU A 193 -3.27 -1.70 -11.33
CA LEU A 193 -4.20 -0.59 -11.58
C LEU A 193 -3.55 0.77 -11.31
N TYR A 194 -2.75 0.92 -10.25
CA TYR A 194 -2.06 2.19 -9.98
C TYR A 194 -0.98 2.48 -11.03
N ALA A 195 -0.29 1.45 -11.51
CA ALA A 195 0.68 1.58 -12.60
C ALA A 195 0.03 2.09 -13.89
N SER A 196 -1.19 1.64 -14.21
CA SER A 196 -1.90 2.08 -15.41
C SER A 196 -2.31 3.56 -15.33
N LEU A 197 -2.74 4.03 -14.15
CA LEU A 197 -3.05 5.44 -13.90
C LEU A 197 -1.82 6.35 -14.02
N LEU A 198 -0.67 5.87 -13.54
CA LEU A 198 0.57 6.65 -13.51
C LEU A 198 1.38 6.61 -14.81
N LYS A 199 1.12 5.65 -15.69
CA LYS A 199 1.83 5.48 -16.98
C LYS A 199 2.02 6.79 -17.78
N PRO A 200 1.04 7.73 -17.84
CA PRO A 200 1.21 8.99 -18.56
C PRO A 200 2.24 9.95 -17.95
N VAL A 201 2.46 9.87 -16.63
CA VAL A 201 3.32 10.81 -15.88
C VAL A 201 4.59 10.16 -15.34
N LEU A 202 4.67 8.83 -15.35
CA LEU A 202 5.79 8.03 -14.87
C LEU A 202 5.91 6.76 -15.73
N PRO A 203 6.80 6.74 -16.74
CA PRO A 203 6.92 5.63 -17.69
C PRO A 203 7.16 4.25 -17.04
N ASP A 204 7.92 4.21 -15.94
CA ASP A 204 8.26 2.99 -15.19
C ASP A 204 7.44 2.83 -13.89
N ALA A 205 6.19 3.30 -13.89
CA ALA A 205 5.33 3.30 -12.70
C ALA A 205 5.20 1.93 -12.03
N LEU A 206 5.04 0.86 -12.81
CA LEU A 206 4.94 -0.51 -12.26
C LEU A 206 6.19 -0.91 -11.49
N GLY A 207 7.37 -0.62 -12.06
CA GLY A 207 8.65 -0.91 -11.42
C GLY A 207 8.83 -0.17 -10.11
N HIS A 208 8.47 1.12 -10.10
CA HIS A 208 8.53 1.93 -8.89
C HIS A 208 7.54 1.45 -7.82
N LEU A 209 6.31 1.08 -8.19
CA LEU A 209 5.32 0.58 -7.24
C LEU A 209 5.70 -0.81 -6.69
N LEU A 210 6.24 -1.70 -7.51
CA LEU A 210 6.78 -3.00 -7.06
C LEU A 210 7.94 -2.80 -6.11
N ALA A 211 8.87 -1.91 -6.46
CA ALA A 211 9.96 -1.52 -5.58
C ALA A 211 9.45 -0.94 -4.26
N ALA A 212 8.41 -0.10 -4.31
CA ALA A 212 7.80 0.50 -3.12
C ALA A 212 7.28 -0.58 -2.16
N SER A 213 6.51 -1.56 -2.65
CA SER A 213 5.99 -2.66 -1.81
C SER A 213 7.10 -3.49 -1.15
N VAL A 214 8.19 -3.78 -1.88
CA VAL A 214 9.32 -4.58 -1.36
C VAL A 214 10.14 -3.80 -0.33
N ILE A 215 10.45 -2.53 -0.60
CA ILE A 215 11.23 -1.67 0.29
C ILE A 215 10.42 -1.30 1.54
N ALA A 216 9.10 -1.14 1.41
CA ALA A 216 8.23 -0.70 2.50
C ALA A 216 8.11 -1.74 3.62
N ILE A 217 8.21 -3.04 3.37
CA ILE A 217 8.11 -4.06 4.43
C ILE A 217 9.17 -3.89 5.53
N PRO A 218 10.49 -3.86 5.24
CA PRO A 218 11.48 -3.67 6.30
C PRO A 218 11.36 -2.29 6.98
N VAL A 219 10.92 -1.25 6.28
CA VAL A 219 10.61 0.06 6.89
C VAL A 219 9.40 -0.04 7.82
N ALA A 220 8.34 -0.73 7.41
CA ALA A 220 7.15 -0.94 8.21
C ALA A 220 7.44 -1.75 9.47
N ILE A 221 8.31 -2.75 9.38
CA ILE A 221 8.78 -3.50 10.55
C ILE A 221 9.58 -2.56 11.48
N ALA A 222 10.45 -1.71 10.95
CA ALA A 222 11.22 -0.76 11.76
C ALA A 222 10.30 0.24 12.49
N VAL A 223 9.33 0.83 11.79
CA VAL A 223 8.33 1.75 12.36
C VAL A 223 7.46 1.03 13.38
N ALA A 224 6.99 -0.19 13.08
CA ALA A 224 6.20 -0.99 14.01
C ALA A 224 6.97 -1.33 15.28
N ALA A 225 8.25 -1.71 15.17
CA ALA A 225 9.10 -2.02 16.31
C ALA A 225 9.41 -0.79 17.18
N LEU A 226 9.42 0.42 16.60
CA LEU A 226 9.53 1.68 17.34
C LEU A 226 8.23 2.06 18.04
N MET A 227 7.09 1.89 17.37
CA MET A 227 5.78 2.35 17.85
C MET A 227 5.15 1.38 18.85
N VAL A 228 5.23 0.08 18.60
CA VAL A 228 4.69 -0.97 19.47
C VAL A 228 5.73 -2.08 19.60
N PRO A 229 6.68 -1.95 20.54
CA PRO A 229 7.75 -2.93 20.69
C PRO A 229 7.22 -4.34 20.96
N GLY A 230 7.77 -5.32 20.24
CA GLY A 230 7.51 -6.74 20.46
C GLY A 230 8.20 -7.29 21.70
N GLU A 231 7.79 -8.50 22.12
CA GLU A 231 8.39 -9.19 23.26
C GLU A 231 9.63 -9.99 22.84
N ARG A 232 10.62 -10.12 23.72
CA ARG A 232 11.84 -10.88 23.43
C ARG A 232 11.51 -12.38 23.39
N GLY A 233 11.80 -13.04 22.28
CA GLY A 233 11.73 -14.51 22.19
C GLY A 233 10.41 -15.08 21.64
N ALA A 234 9.68 -14.31 20.82
CA ALA A 234 8.48 -14.79 20.14
C ALA A 234 8.72 -16.12 19.38
N ASP A 235 7.69 -16.95 19.33
CA ASP A 235 7.73 -18.30 18.77
C ASP A 235 8.18 -18.27 17.29
N ARG A 236 9.21 -19.05 16.99
CA ARG A 236 9.93 -19.04 15.71
C ARG A 236 9.57 -20.22 14.83
N THR A 237 8.49 -20.92 15.14
CA THR A 237 8.04 -22.06 14.34
C THR A 237 7.87 -21.63 12.89
N ARG A 238 8.64 -22.26 11.99
CA ARG A 238 8.53 -22.00 10.56
C ARG A 238 7.20 -22.54 10.08
N LEU A 239 6.40 -21.64 9.52
CA LEU A 239 5.08 -21.99 8.99
C LEU A 239 5.19 -22.18 7.49
N ALA A 240 4.71 -23.32 7.01
CA ALA A 240 4.44 -23.48 5.60
C ALA A 240 3.01 -22.97 5.32
N PRO A 241 2.79 -22.20 4.24
CA PRO A 241 1.43 -21.86 3.82
C PRO A 241 0.66 -23.15 3.53
N PRO A 242 -0.58 -23.30 4.02
CA PRO A 242 -1.41 -24.46 3.69
C PRO A 242 -1.65 -24.51 2.17
N ARG A 243 -1.66 -25.72 1.60
CA ARG A 243 -2.13 -25.96 0.23
C ARG A 243 -3.63 -26.24 0.30
N GLU A 244 -4.43 -25.40 -0.34
CA GLU A 244 -5.89 -25.44 -0.20
C GLU A 244 -6.63 -25.98 -1.46
N ASP A 245 -5.94 -26.17 -2.59
CA ASP A 245 -6.59 -26.54 -3.87
C ASP A 245 -6.25 -27.93 -4.39
N ASP A 246 -7.30 -28.69 -4.70
CA ASP A 246 -7.21 -30.00 -5.35
C ASP A 246 -6.96 -29.91 -6.87
N SER A 247 -7.22 -28.76 -7.51
CA SER A 247 -7.04 -28.59 -8.95
C SER A 247 -6.72 -27.16 -9.38
N THR A 248 -6.12 -27.02 -10.56
CA THR A 248 -5.80 -25.72 -11.18
C THR A 248 -7.05 -24.88 -11.45
N ILE A 249 -8.15 -25.50 -11.91
CA ILE A 249 -9.41 -24.77 -12.11
C ILE A 249 -10.05 -24.37 -10.77
N GLY A 250 -9.90 -25.23 -9.74
CA GLY A 250 -10.31 -24.91 -8.37
C GLY A 250 -9.61 -23.66 -7.84
N ALA A 251 -8.29 -23.57 -8.04
CA ALA A 251 -7.50 -22.40 -7.65
C ALA A 251 -7.98 -21.11 -8.35
N ILE A 252 -8.23 -21.18 -9.66
CA ILE A 252 -8.75 -20.04 -10.45
C ILE A 252 -10.13 -19.62 -9.93
N ALA A 253 -11.06 -20.58 -9.75
CA ALA A 253 -12.41 -20.30 -9.29
C ALA A 253 -12.42 -19.68 -7.88
N ARG A 254 -11.60 -20.22 -6.96
CA ARG A 254 -11.51 -19.72 -5.59
C ARG A 254 -10.87 -18.33 -5.55
N GLY A 255 -9.77 -18.12 -6.28
CA GLY A 255 -9.15 -16.80 -6.43
C GLY A 255 -10.07 -15.76 -7.10
N THR A 256 -10.93 -16.19 -8.02
CA THR A 256 -11.95 -15.32 -8.63
C THR A 256 -13.02 -14.91 -7.61
N ALA A 257 -13.48 -15.84 -6.77
CA ALA A 257 -14.45 -15.55 -5.71
C ALA A 257 -13.88 -14.59 -4.65
N GLU A 258 -12.62 -14.79 -4.25
CA GLU A 258 -11.89 -13.87 -3.37
C GLU A 258 -11.74 -12.48 -4.01
N GLY A 259 -11.33 -12.44 -5.29
CA GLY A 259 -11.28 -11.20 -6.06
C GLY A 259 -12.62 -10.49 -6.16
N MET A 260 -13.73 -11.23 -6.30
CA MET A 260 -15.08 -10.67 -6.34
C MET A 260 -15.43 -9.98 -5.03
N GLN A 261 -15.12 -10.61 -3.89
CA GLN A 261 -15.31 -9.99 -2.59
C GLN A 261 -14.44 -8.73 -2.45
N GLN A 262 -13.18 -8.77 -2.91
CA GLN A 262 -12.30 -7.60 -2.92
C GLN A 262 -12.86 -6.47 -3.79
N LEU A 263 -13.34 -6.77 -5.00
CA LEU A 263 -13.96 -5.81 -5.91
C LEU A 263 -15.18 -5.13 -5.28
N LEU A 264 -16.10 -5.91 -4.71
CA LEU A 264 -17.29 -5.39 -4.04
C LEU A 264 -16.92 -4.50 -2.85
N ASN A 265 -15.93 -4.92 -2.06
CA ASN A 265 -15.42 -4.11 -0.96
C ASN A 265 -14.84 -2.79 -1.47
N ILE A 266 -14.01 -2.79 -2.52
CA ILE A 266 -13.45 -1.56 -3.10
C ILE A 266 -14.57 -0.63 -3.57
N VAL A 267 -15.53 -1.13 -4.34
CA VAL A 267 -16.66 -0.32 -4.85
C VAL A 267 -17.48 0.26 -3.70
N ALA A 268 -17.91 -0.57 -2.75
CA ALA A 268 -18.72 -0.12 -1.61
C ALA A 268 -17.98 0.91 -0.76
N MET A 269 -16.70 0.67 -0.48
CA MET A 269 -15.86 1.57 0.31
C MET A 269 -15.63 2.90 -0.40
N LEU A 270 -15.38 2.89 -1.72
CA LEU A 270 -15.27 4.13 -2.50
C LEU A 270 -16.54 4.96 -2.42
N VAL A 271 -17.71 4.35 -2.62
CA VAL A 271 -18.99 5.06 -2.54
C VAL A 271 -19.21 5.65 -1.15
N VAL A 272 -19.07 4.84 -0.10
CA VAL A 272 -19.34 5.26 1.28
C VAL A 272 -18.36 6.32 1.76
N PHE A 273 -17.05 6.14 1.57
CA PHE A 273 -16.06 7.10 2.06
C PHE A 273 -16.09 8.41 1.30
N VAL A 274 -16.28 8.39 -0.03
CA VAL A 274 -16.45 9.64 -0.80
C VAL A 274 -17.70 10.38 -0.33
N ALA A 275 -18.82 9.69 -0.07
CA ALA A 275 -20.03 10.31 0.45
C ALA A 275 -19.84 10.89 1.87
N LEU A 276 -19.22 10.14 2.79
CA LEU A 276 -18.94 10.62 4.15
C LEU A 276 -18.02 11.84 4.15
N VAL A 277 -16.97 11.83 3.33
CA VAL A 277 -16.05 12.95 3.20
C VAL A 277 -16.72 14.14 2.54
N ALA A 278 -17.60 13.93 1.56
CA ALA A 278 -18.42 15.00 0.99
C ALA A 278 -19.33 15.66 2.05
N LEU A 279 -19.92 14.87 2.96
CA LEU A 279 -20.70 15.40 4.08
C LEU A 279 -19.83 16.19 5.07
N VAL A 280 -18.64 15.68 5.40
CA VAL A 280 -17.67 16.40 6.24
C VAL A 280 -17.25 17.70 5.57
N ASN A 281 -16.96 17.69 4.27
CA ASN A 281 -16.57 18.87 3.49
C ASN A 281 -17.72 19.88 3.39
N ALA A 282 -18.97 19.42 3.26
CA ALA A 282 -20.14 20.30 3.31
C ALA A 282 -20.26 20.99 4.68
N ALA A 283 -20.05 20.25 5.78
CA ALA A 283 -20.06 20.82 7.12
C ALA A 283 -18.90 21.81 7.35
N LEU A 284 -17.68 21.46 6.91
CA LEU A 284 -16.51 22.34 6.98
C LEU A 284 -16.66 23.59 6.10
N GLY A 285 -17.37 23.47 4.98
CA GLY A 285 -17.68 24.58 4.07
C GLY A 285 -18.59 25.64 4.68
N LEU A 286 -19.25 25.36 5.82
CA LEU A 286 -20.02 26.36 6.58
C LEU A 286 -19.11 27.33 7.36
N LEU A 287 -17.84 26.97 7.56
CA LEU A 287 -16.85 27.83 8.23
C LEU A 287 -16.31 28.90 7.26
N PRO A 288 -15.78 30.02 7.78
CA PRO A 288 -15.16 31.04 6.94
C PRO A 288 -14.07 30.47 6.03
N ALA A 289 -14.05 30.92 4.78
CA ALA A 289 -13.01 30.53 3.84
C ALA A 289 -11.63 30.96 4.34
N VAL A 290 -10.67 30.03 4.31
CA VAL A 290 -9.28 30.30 4.67
C VAL A 290 -8.49 30.39 3.37
N ALA A 291 -7.69 31.45 3.21
CA ALA A 291 -6.90 31.70 1.99
C ALA A 291 -7.72 31.59 0.69
N GLY A 292 -8.93 32.17 0.68
CA GLY A 292 -9.77 32.31 -0.51
C GLY A 292 -10.53 31.05 -0.95
N ALA A 293 -10.46 29.95 -0.21
CA ALA A 293 -11.16 28.70 -0.54
C ALA A 293 -11.84 28.08 0.70
N PRO A 294 -12.92 27.30 0.52
CA PRO A 294 -13.57 26.59 1.62
C PRO A 294 -12.63 25.57 2.25
N LEU A 295 -12.93 25.19 3.51
CA LEU A 295 -12.22 24.12 4.19
C LEU A 295 -12.74 22.75 3.71
N SER A 296 -11.81 21.81 3.58
CA SER A 296 -12.11 20.40 3.32
C SER A 296 -11.19 19.54 4.18
N ALA A 297 -11.59 18.30 4.46
CA ALA A 297 -10.81 17.36 5.26
C ALA A 297 -9.43 17.10 4.63
N GLU A 298 -9.39 16.92 3.31
CA GLU A 298 -8.18 16.74 2.52
C GLU A 298 -7.29 17.98 2.62
N ARG A 299 -7.88 19.18 2.58
CA ARG A 299 -7.13 20.44 2.65
C ARG A 299 -6.51 20.67 4.02
N ILE A 300 -7.24 20.36 5.09
CA ILE A 300 -6.76 20.44 6.47
C ILE A 300 -5.59 19.47 6.66
N LEU A 301 -5.77 18.20 6.29
CA LEU A 301 -4.68 17.22 6.37
C LEU A 301 -3.54 17.57 5.41
N GLY A 302 -3.83 18.19 4.26
CA GLY A 302 -2.81 18.58 3.30
C GLY A 302 -1.87 19.65 3.83
N VAL A 303 -2.39 20.62 4.59
CA VAL A 303 -1.56 21.59 5.31
C VAL A 303 -0.78 20.90 6.43
N LEU A 304 -1.42 20.00 7.20
CA LEU A 304 -0.77 19.25 8.26
C LEU A 304 0.36 18.33 7.75
N PHE A 305 0.20 17.77 6.55
CA PHE A 305 1.13 16.85 5.92
C PHE A 305 2.11 17.53 4.97
N ALA A 306 2.03 18.85 4.73
CA ALA A 306 3.05 19.55 3.96
C ALA A 306 4.45 19.46 4.62
N PRO A 307 4.62 19.63 5.95
CA PRO A 307 5.90 19.34 6.61
C PRO A 307 6.33 17.89 6.45
N LEU A 308 5.39 16.93 6.50
CA LEU A 308 5.70 15.52 6.31
C LEU A 308 6.18 15.23 4.88
N ALA A 309 5.53 15.81 3.88
CA ALA A 309 5.95 15.73 2.48
C ALA A 309 7.34 16.34 2.29
N TRP A 310 7.61 17.49 2.91
CA TRP A 310 8.93 18.11 2.90
C TRP A 310 10.00 17.17 3.48
N LEU A 311 9.74 16.52 4.61
CA LEU A 311 10.65 15.52 5.21
C LEU A 311 10.93 14.32 4.30
N THR A 312 10.10 14.03 3.28
CA THR A 312 10.43 12.99 2.29
C THR A 312 11.55 13.41 1.32
N GLY A 313 11.91 14.70 1.30
CA GLY A 313 12.88 15.29 0.38
C GLY A 313 12.27 16.18 -0.71
N VAL A 314 10.96 16.42 -0.68
CA VAL A 314 10.26 17.35 -1.58
C VAL A 314 10.65 18.80 -1.24
N PRO A 315 10.94 19.68 -2.22
CA PRO A 315 11.20 21.09 -1.97
C PRO A 315 10.02 21.77 -1.28
N TRP A 316 10.30 22.74 -0.39
CA TRP A 316 9.23 23.43 0.36
C TRP A 316 8.18 24.10 -0.55
N ALA A 317 8.60 24.62 -1.71
CA ALA A 317 7.69 25.22 -2.70
C ALA A 317 6.64 24.22 -3.25
N GLU A 318 6.98 22.93 -3.29
CA GLU A 318 6.13 21.84 -3.79
C GLU A 318 5.43 21.09 -2.64
N ALA A 319 5.83 21.36 -1.39
CA ALA A 319 5.36 20.63 -0.21
C ALA A 319 3.87 20.82 0.06
N ALA A 320 3.28 21.95 -0.33
CA ALA A 320 1.83 22.15 -0.25
C ALA A 320 1.08 21.18 -1.17
N THR A 321 1.47 21.10 -2.45
CA THR A 321 0.88 20.17 -3.43
C THR A 321 1.08 18.71 -3.01
N ALA A 322 2.29 18.35 -2.60
CA ALA A 322 2.60 17.01 -2.11
C ALA A 322 1.82 16.67 -0.83
N GLY A 323 1.70 17.63 0.10
CA GLY A 323 0.89 17.50 1.31
C GLY A 323 -0.58 17.24 0.99
N GLN A 324 -1.16 17.94 0.01
CA GLN A 324 -2.54 17.68 -0.45
C GLN A 324 -2.74 16.25 -0.93
N LEU A 325 -1.77 15.68 -1.67
CA LEU A 325 -1.84 14.27 -2.09
C LEU A 325 -1.81 13.31 -0.91
N LEU A 326 -0.95 13.55 0.09
CA LEU A 326 -0.91 12.75 1.33
C LEU A 326 -2.21 12.87 2.14
N GLY A 327 -2.77 14.09 2.20
CA GLY A 327 -4.05 14.36 2.86
C GLY A 327 -5.19 13.60 2.19
N LYS A 328 -5.29 13.72 0.88
CA LYS A 328 -6.29 13.00 0.06
C LYS A 328 -6.15 11.49 0.20
N LYS A 329 -4.92 10.96 0.17
CA LYS A 329 -4.64 9.54 0.44
C LYS A 329 -5.20 9.11 1.78
N THR A 330 -4.90 9.86 2.84
CA THR A 330 -5.24 9.46 4.21
C THR A 330 -6.74 9.53 4.49
N VAL A 331 -7.42 10.56 3.97
CA VAL A 331 -8.87 10.76 4.13
C VAL A 331 -9.68 9.81 3.25
N LEU A 332 -9.34 9.73 1.97
CA LEU A 332 -10.09 8.97 0.97
C LEU A 332 -9.42 7.63 0.70
N ASN A 333 -8.35 7.64 -0.11
CA ASN A 333 -7.48 6.50 -0.40
C ASN A 333 -6.41 6.91 -1.42
N GLU A 334 -5.43 6.03 -1.59
CA GLU A 334 -4.33 6.15 -2.54
C GLU A 334 -4.77 6.08 -4.01
N PHE A 335 -5.87 5.40 -4.37
CA PHE A 335 -6.37 5.37 -5.75
C PHE A 335 -6.72 6.80 -6.22
N LEU A 336 -7.51 7.52 -5.42
CA LEU A 336 -7.90 8.90 -5.72
C LEU A 336 -6.69 9.85 -5.67
N ALA A 337 -5.73 9.62 -4.77
CA ALA A 337 -4.50 10.40 -4.73
C ALA A 337 -3.62 10.17 -5.97
N TYR A 338 -3.55 8.94 -6.50
CA TYR A 338 -2.83 8.64 -7.73
C TYR A 338 -3.51 9.22 -8.97
N ALA A 339 -4.84 9.19 -9.02
CA ALA A 339 -5.59 9.85 -10.09
C ALA A 339 -5.27 11.36 -10.13
N ASP A 340 -5.26 12.02 -8.97
CA ASP A 340 -4.85 13.43 -8.87
C ASP A 340 -3.39 13.64 -9.26
N LEU A 341 -2.47 12.81 -8.79
CA LEU A 341 -1.04 12.89 -9.16
C LEU A 341 -0.85 12.77 -10.69
N ALA A 342 -1.60 11.88 -11.35
CA ALA A 342 -1.58 11.71 -12.79
C ALA A 342 -2.19 12.91 -13.55
N ALA A 343 -3.17 13.59 -12.95
CA ALA A 343 -3.84 14.75 -13.53
C ALA A 343 -3.15 16.09 -13.25
N LEU A 344 -2.16 16.13 -12.33
CA LEU A 344 -1.43 17.36 -12.01
C LEU A 344 -0.71 17.92 -13.25
N PRO A 345 -0.67 19.26 -13.40
CA PRO A 345 0.17 19.93 -14.40
C PRO A 345 1.63 19.45 -14.32
N ALA A 346 2.32 19.46 -15.47
CA ALA A 346 3.69 18.95 -15.57
C ALA A 346 4.68 19.72 -14.67
N ASP A 347 4.42 21.01 -14.44
CA ASP A 347 5.20 21.94 -13.62
C ASP A 347 4.80 21.96 -12.14
N ALA A 348 3.69 21.30 -11.75
CA ALA A 348 3.22 21.31 -10.36
C ALA A 348 4.14 20.56 -9.39
N LEU A 349 4.87 19.56 -9.88
CA LEU A 349 5.86 18.79 -9.14
C LEU A 349 7.04 18.48 -10.06
N SER A 350 8.27 18.74 -9.60
CA SER A 350 9.47 18.27 -10.28
C SER A 350 9.45 16.74 -10.49
N PRO A 351 10.17 16.20 -11.48
CA PRO A 351 10.25 14.75 -11.70
C PRO A 351 10.70 13.98 -10.45
N ARG A 352 11.59 14.58 -9.66
CA ARG A 352 12.05 14.04 -8.37
C ARG A 352 10.91 13.97 -7.37
N SER A 353 10.17 15.06 -7.14
CA SER A 353 9.06 15.06 -6.19
C SER A 353 7.90 14.17 -6.63
N ARG A 354 7.64 14.08 -7.93
CA ARG A 354 6.66 13.13 -8.49
C ARG A 354 7.05 11.68 -8.16
N LEU A 355 8.32 11.34 -8.32
CA LEU A 355 8.85 10.04 -7.92
C LEU A 355 8.69 9.79 -6.41
N LEU A 356 9.09 10.75 -5.56
CA LEU A 356 8.94 10.62 -4.10
C LEU A 356 7.48 10.43 -3.69
N MET A 357 6.55 11.14 -4.33
CA MET A 357 5.11 10.99 -4.12
C MET A 357 4.58 9.65 -4.62
N THR A 358 5.12 9.08 -5.70
CA THR A 358 4.79 7.70 -6.06
C THR A 358 5.10 6.72 -4.92
N TYR A 359 6.24 6.87 -4.22
CA TYR A 359 6.56 5.99 -3.09
C TYR A 359 5.80 6.33 -1.81
N ALA A 360 5.58 7.62 -1.51
CA ALA A 360 4.87 8.03 -0.30
C ALA A 360 3.38 7.70 -0.37
N LEU A 361 2.80 7.65 -1.57
CA LEU A 361 1.43 7.24 -1.79
C LEU A 361 1.24 5.72 -1.80
N ALA A 362 2.30 4.94 -2.05
CA ALA A 362 2.27 3.48 -2.19
C ALA A 362 2.04 2.71 -0.87
N GLY A 363 0.85 2.87 -0.28
CA GLY A 363 0.39 2.03 0.83
C GLY A 363 -1.03 2.35 1.25
N PHE A 364 -1.68 1.38 1.88
CA PHE A 364 -3.07 1.44 2.33
C PHE A 364 -3.34 2.24 3.61
N ALA A 365 -2.44 3.13 4.03
CA ALA A 365 -2.60 3.95 5.23
C ALA A 365 -3.69 5.03 5.05
N ASN A 366 -4.96 4.64 5.19
CA ASN A 366 -6.13 5.50 5.09
C ASN A 366 -7.32 4.94 5.92
N PHE A 367 -8.35 5.76 6.15
CA PHE A 367 -9.49 5.36 6.97
C PHE A 367 -10.40 4.30 6.33
N GLY A 368 -10.45 4.23 4.99
CA GLY A 368 -11.16 3.16 4.29
C GLY A 368 -10.52 1.79 4.55
N SER A 369 -9.21 1.70 4.33
CA SER A 369 -8.41 0.51 4.61
C SER A 369 -8.38 0.13 6.08
N LEU A 370 -8.50 1.09 6.99
CA LEU A 370 -8.74 0.82 8.41
C LEU A 370 -10.04 0.03 8.62
N GLY A 371 -11.14 0.45 7.98
CA GLY A 371 -12.41 -0.29 8.00
C GLY A 371 -12.26 -1.70 7.43
N ILE A 372 -11.55 -1.86 6.31
CA ILE A 372 -11.27 -3.17 5.68
C ILE A 372 -10.45 -4.06 6.62
N MET A 373 -9.38 -3.53 7.21
CA MET A 373 -8.55 -4.26 8.18
C MET A 373 -9.37 -4.73 9.38
N VAL A 374 -10.19 -3.83 9.94
CA VAL A 374 -11.00 -4.14 11.11
C VAL A 374 -12.05 -5.19 10.76
N GLY A 375 -12.76 -5.04 9.65
CA GLY A 375 -13.76 -6.00 9.19
C GLY A 375 -13.17 -7.37 8.86
N GLY A 376 -11.98 -7.40 8.24
CA GLY A 376 -11.32 -8.63 7.81
C GLY A 376 -10.64 -9.42 8.93
N LEU A 377 -9.95 -8.73 9.85
CA LEU A 377 -9.14 -9.40 10.88
C LEU A 377 -9.87 -9.62 12.21
N THR A 378 -10.88 -8.80 12.54
CA THR A 378 -11.66 -8.99 13.78
C THR A 378 -12.29 -10.39 13.90
N PRO A 379 -12.87 -10.99 12.84
CA PRO A 379 -13.41 -12.35 12.89
C PRO A 379 -12.35 -13.44 13.14
N MET A 380 -11.08 -13.15 12.86
CA MET A 380 -9.97 -14.09 13.06
C MET A 380 -9.40 -14.02 14.49
N LEU A 381 -9.79 -13.02 15.27
CA LEU A 381 -9.27 -12.79 16.61
C LEU A 381 -10.27 -13.25 17.69
N PRO A 382 -9.76 -13.83 18.80
CA PRO A 382 -10.57 -14.12 19.97
C PRO A 382 -11.27 -12.86 20.52
N ALA A 383 -12.48 -13.01 21.06
CA ALA A 383 -13.32 -11.91 21.51
C ALA A 383 -12.58 -10.96 22.49
N GLN A 384 -11.79 -11.52 23.41
CA GLN A 384 -11.03 -10.77 24.42
C GLN A 384 -9.94 -9.86 23.83
N ARG A 385 -9.48 -10.09 22.59
CA ARG A 385 -8.42 -9.29 21.95
C ARG A 385 -8.96 -8.17 21.05
N ARG A 386 -10.26 -8.16 20.75
CA ARG A 386 -10.86 -7.21 19.80
C ARG A 386 -10.69 -5.75 20.22
N ALA A 387 -10.77 -5.46 21.52
CA ALA A 387 -10.56 -4.11 22.06
C ALA A 387 -9.09 -3.64 21.91
N GLU A 388 -8.13 -4.53 22.17
CA GLU A 388 -6.71 -4.26 21.91
C GLU A 388 -6.48 -4.00 20.42
N PHE A 389 -7.02 -4.86 19.57
CA PHE A 389 -6.87 -4.78 18.12
C PHE A 389 -7.45 -3.47 17.57
N GLY A 390 -8.61 -3.02 18.04
CA GLY A 390 -9.17 -1.73 17.63
C GLY A 390 -8.26 -0.54 17.93
N ARG A 391 -7.56 -0.54 19.08
CA ARG A 391 -6.58 0.50 19.41
C ARG A 391 -5.35 0.44 18.49
N LEU A 392 -4.84 -0.76 18.24
CA LEU A 392 -3.74 -0.97 17.30
C LEU A 392 -4.12 -0.57 15.87
N ALA A 393 -5.38 -0.77 15.47
CA ALA A 393 -5.87 -0.44 14.15
C ALA A 393 -5.87 1.07 13.91
N LEU A 394 -6.34 1.85 14.89
CA LEU A 394 -6.23 3.31 14.81
C LEU A 394 -4.77 3.79 14.76
N LEU A 395 -3.89 3.13 15.52
CA LEU A 395 -2.46 3.44 15.53
C LEU A 395 -1.73 3.03 14.24
N SER A 396 -2.25 2.06 13.48
CA SER A 396 -1.60 1.57 12.26
C SER A 396 -1.71 2.56 11.10
N VAL A 397 -2.69 3.47 11.10
CA VAL A 397 -2.83 4.52 10.07
C VAL A 397 -1.63 5.48 10.07
N PRO A 398 -1.29 6.19 11.17
CA PRO A 398 -0.09 7.04 11.18
C PRO A 398 1.19 6.22 11.03
N ALA A 399 1.25 4.98 11.53
CA ALA A 399 2.41 4.11 11.34
C ALA A 399 2.65 3.78 9.86
N GLY A 400 1.61 3.45 9.10
CA GLY A 400 1.71 3.14 7.68
C GLY A 400 2.04 4.37 6.84
N LEU A 401 1.47 5.53 7.20
CA LEU A 401 1.80 6.81 6.56
C LEU A 401 3.28 7.15 6.75
N LEU A 402 3.79 7.05 7.98
CA LEU A 402 5.22 7.28 8.26
C LEU A 402 6.10 6.24 7.55
N SER A 403 5.67 4.98 7.48
CA SER A 403 6.42 3.91 6.79
C SER A 403 6.56 4.19 5.29
N THR A 404 5.49 4.62 4.63
CA THR A 404 5.53 4.99 3.20
C THR A 404 6.33 6.28 2.95
N CYS A 405 6.23 7.28 3.84
CA CYS A 405 7.03 8.50 3.75
C CYS A 405 8.54 8.27 3.99
N ILE A 406 8.90 7.41 4.95
CA ILE A 406 10.29 7.00 5.18
C ILE A 406 10.81 6.20 3.97
N THR A 407 9.97 5.33 3.38
CA THR A 407 10.31 4.61 2.15
C THR A 407 10.61 5.59 1.01
N ALA A 408 9.79 6.62 0.82
CA ALA A 408 10.04 7.68 -0.15
C ALA A 408 11.35 8.42 0.12
N ALA A 409 11.64 8.76 1.38
CA ALA A 409 12.90 9.41 1.75
C ALA A 409 14.13 8.53 1.47
N ILE A 410 14.06 7.22 1.75
CA ILE A 410 15.11 6.26 1.40
C ILE A 410 15.34 6.23 -0.11
N VAL A 411 14.26 6.21 -0.89
CA VAL A 411 14.34 6.30 -2.35
C VAL A 411 14.96 7.63 -2.77
N GLY A 412 14.63 8.75 -2.13
CA GLY A 412 15.26 10.05 -2.40
C GLY A 412 16.76 10.12 -2.07
N ILE A 413 17.27 9.28 -1.16
CA ILE A 413 18.72 9.15 -0.96
C ILE A 413 19.35 8.43 -2.15
N VAL A 414 18.69 7.37 -2.62
CA VAL A 414 19.21 6.46 -3.64
C VAL A 414 19.06 6.99 -5.05
N PHE A 415 17.90 7.57 -5.41
CA PHE A 415 17.49 8.12 -6.71
C PHE A 415 17.80 9.61 -6.79
#